data_AF-V4LG93-F1
#
_entry.id   AF-V4LG93-F1
#
_cell.length_a   1.000
_cell.length_b   1.000
_cell.length_c   1.000
_cell.angle_alpha   90.00
_cell.angle_beta   90.00
_cell.angle_gamma   90.00
#
_symmetry.space_group_name_H-M   'P 1'
#
loop_
_entity.id
_entity.type
_entity.pdbx_description
1 polymer ?
#
loop_
_entity_poly.entity_id
_entity_poly.type
_entity_poly.pdbx_seq_one_letter_code
_entity_poly.pdbx_strand_id
1 'polypeptide(L)'
;MKFLVFLSIDPWNSELIDMSKYTVYAGKVRSCTNLETLGNLLYTYYSVWFLVPSLILLVAMIGVIVLTMHRTTKVKRQDVFRRNAIDFRTTIMRRTTDPLTIY
;
A
#
# COMPACT_ATOMS: atom_id res chain seq x y z
N MET A 1 15.27 -65.39 -17.05
CA MET A 1 14.61 -65.20 -15.73
C MET A 1 13.58 -64.05 -15.76
N LYS A 2 12.73 -63.95 -16.80
CA LYS A 2 11.73 -62.85 -16.93
C LYS A 2 10.29 -63.34 -17.19
N PHE A 3 10.05 -64.63 -16.97
CA PHE A 3 8.70 -65.25 -17.04
C PHE A 3 8.06 -65.40 -15.64
N LEU A 4 8.87 -65.41 -14.57
CA LEU A 4 8.38 -65.56 -13.18
C LEU A 4 7.81 -64.28 -12.56
N VAL A 5 7.94 -63.12 -13.21
CA VAL A 5 7.40 -61.85 -12.68
C VAL A 5 5.89 -61.74 -12.91
N PHE A 6 5.32 -62.45 -13.89
CA PHE A 6 3.88 -62.40 -14.22
C PHE A 6 2.99 -63.11 -13.19
N LEU A 7 3.58 -64.00 -12.37
CA LEU A 7 2.88 -64.77 -11.33
C LEU A 7 2.87 -64.07 -9.96
N SER A 8 3.57 -62.92 -9.82
CA SER A 8 3.61 -62.15 -8.58
C SER A 8 2.59 -61.00 -8.57
N ILE A 9 1.45 -61.21 -9.22
CA ILE A 9 0.29 -60.32 -9.06
C ILE A 9 -0.63 -61.05 -8.09
N ASP A 10 -0.53 -60.71 -6.81
CA ASP A 10 -1.45 -61.21 -5.79
C ASP A 10 -2.87 -60.72 -6.12
N PRO A 11 -3.82 -61.61 -6.49
CA PRO A 11 -5.17 -61.21 -6.88
C PRO A 11 -5.99 -60.59 -5.74
N TRP A 12 -5.43 -60.60 -4.53
CA TRP A 12 -6.06 -60.19 -3.28
C TRP A 12 -5.33 -59.03 -2.59
N ASN A 13 -4.33 -58.42 -3.24
CA ASN A 13 -3.79 -57.15 -2.76
C ASN A 13 -4.78 -56.04 -3.11
N SER A 14 -5.50 -55.54 -2.12
CA SER A 14 -6.46 -54.44 -2.24
C SER A 14 -5.78 -53.08 -2.34
N GLU A 15 -4.65 -52.98 -3.04
CA GLU A 15 -4.28 -51.71 -3.68
C GLU A 15 -5.25 -51.50 -4.84
N LEU A 16 -6.51 -51.23 -4.46
CA LEU A 16 -7.53 -50.72 -5.34
C LEU A 16 -6.89 -49.55 -6.05
N ILE A 17 -6.83 -49.63 -7.38
CA ILE A 17 -6.36 -48.56 -8.24
C ILE A 17 -7.12 -47.31 -7.79
N ASP A 18 -6.44 -46.45 -7.02
CA ASP A 18 -7.08 -45.26 -6.48
C ASP A 18 -7.32 -44.33 -7.66
N MET A 19 -8.53 -44.45 -8.21
CA MET A 19 -8.99 -43.68 -9.35
C MET A 19 -8.98 -42.17 -9.03
N SER A 20 -8.87 -41.78 -7.75
CA SER A 20 -8.68 -40.40 -7.33
C SER A 20 -7.38 -39.79 -7.88
N LYS A 21 -6.32 -40.61 -8.06
CA LYS A 21 -4.98 -40.12 -8.42
C LYS A 21 -4.86 -39.66 -9.88
N TYR A 22 -5.71 -40.17 -10.77
CA TYR A 22 -5.65 -39.84 -12.21
C TYR A 22 -6.32 -38.51 -12.56
N THR A 23 -7.16 -37.97 -11.68
CA THR A 23 -7.98 -36.78 -11.99
C THR A 23 -7.28 -35.45 -11.70
N VAL A 24 -6.17 -35.45 -10.96
CA VAL A 24 -5.61 -34.21 -10.37
C VAL A 24 -4.54 -33.53 -11.26
N TYR A 25 -3.98 -34.22 -12.25
CA TYR A 25 -2.93 -33.64 -13.10
C TYR A 25 -3.46 -32.64 -14.14
N ALA A 26 -4.74 -32.69 -14.51
CA ALA A 26 -5.35 -31.79 -15.48
C ALA A 26 -5.43 -30.32 -14.99
N GLY A 27 -5.67 -30.13 -13.68
CA GLY A 27 -5.77 -28.78 -13.09
C GLY A 27 -4.44 -28.04 -12.97
N LYS A 28 -3.30 -28.75 -13.07
CA LYS A 28 -1.96 -28.15 -12.94
C LYS A 28 -1.34 -27.70 -14.26
N VAL A 29 -1.87 -28.18 -15.40
CA VAL A 29 -1.37 -27.87 -16.75
C VAL A 29 -1.50 -26.38 -17.08
N ARG A 30 -2.54 -25.72 -16.54
CA ARG A 30 -2.66 -24.26 -16.51
C ARG A 30 -2.55 -23.80 -15.06
N SER A 31 -1.33 -23.61 -14.60
CA SER A 31 -1.06 -22.96 -13.33
C SER A 31 -1.39 -21.46 -13.45
N CYS A 32 -2.67 -21.11 -13.47
CA CYS A 32 -3.09 -19.72 -13.33
C CYS A 32 -2.64 -19.23 -11.97
N THR A 33 -1.95 -18.10 -11.95
CA THR A 33 -1.54 -17.51 -10.67
C THR A 33 -2.79 -17.08 -9.91
N ASN A 34 -2.74 -17.14 -8.57
CA ASN A 34 -3.86 -16.68 -7.74
C ASN A 34 -4.25 -15.23 -8.08
N LEU A 35 -3.27 -14.42 -8.49
CA LEU A 35 -3.47 -13.04 -8.93
C LEU A 35 -4.23 -12.95 -10.26
N GLU A 36 -3.90 -13.79 -11.25
CA GLU A 36 -4.61 -13.86 -12.53
C GLU A 36 -6.07 -14.28 -12.34
N THR A 37 -6.32 -15.32 -11.55
CA THR A 37 -7.68 -15.79 -11.26
C THR A 37 -8.50 -14.72 -10.55
N LEU A 38 -7.90 -14.03 -9.57
CA LEU A 38 -8.54 -12.94 -8.84
C LEU A 38 -8.83 -11.75 -9.76
N GLY A 39 -7.88 -11.37 -10.60
CA GLY A 39 -8.05 -10.29 -11.59
C GLY A 39 -9.16 -10.61 -12.59
N ASN A 40 -9.21 -11.83 -13.11
CA ASN A 40 -10.26 -12.26 -14.02
C ASN A 40 -11.64 -12.16 -13.38
N LEU A 41 -11.76 -12.51 -12.09
CA LEU A 41 -13.00 -12.39 -11.33
C LEU A 41 -13.39 -10.92 -11.09
N LEU A 42 -12.43 -10.08 -10.67
CA LEU A 42 -12.65 -8.67 -10.38
C LEU A 42 -13.08 -7.88 -11.62
N TYR A 43 -12.38 -8.04 -12.74
CA TYR A 43 -12.63 -7.24 -13.94
C TYR A 43 -13.81 -7.73 -14.77
N THR A 44 -14.11 -9.03 -14.75
CA THR A 44 -15.19 -9.60 -15.57
C THR A 44 -16.54 -9.59 -14.83
N TYR A 45 -16.56 -9.98 -13.56
CA TYR A 45 -17.81 -10.18 -12.81
C TYR A 45 -18.10 -9.06 -11.81
N TYR A 46 -17.07 -8.52 -11.16
CA TYR A 46 -17.22 -7.54 -10.08
C TYR A 46 -16.73 -6.13 -10.43
N SER A 47 -16.79 -5.76 -11.72
CA SER A 47 -16.29 -4.47 -12.20
C SER A 47 -16.95 -3.26 -11.51
N VAL A 48 -18.27 -3.32 -11.29
CA VAL A 48 -19.01 -2.24 -10.58
C VAL A 48 -18.57 -2.13 -9.12
N TRP A 49 -18.30 -3.26 -8.46
CA TRP A 49 -17.82 -3.28 -7.08
C TRP A 49 -16.37 -2.80 -6.96
N PHE A 50 -15.58 -2.89 -8.03
CA PHE A 50 -14.25 -2.27 -8.12
C PHE A 50 -14.34 -0.75 -8.38
N LEU A 51 -15.38 -0.28 -9.05
CA LEU A 51 -15.57 1.15 -9.33
C LEU A 51 -15.93 1.98 -8.08
N VAL A 52 -16.72 1.41 -7.18
CA VAL A 52 -17.10 2.05 -5.90
C VAL A 52 -15.89 2.47 -5.06
N PRO A 53 -14.90 1.60 -4.75
CA PRO A 53 -13.72 2.00 -3.99
C PRO A 53 -12.83 2.98 -4.75
N SER A 54 -12.80 2.97 -6.09
CA SER A 54 -12.11 4.01 -6.86
C SER A 54 -12.72 5.40 -6.64
N LEU A 55 -14.05 5.49 -6.61
CA LEU A 55 -14.78 6.72 -6.28
C LEU A 55 -14.55 7.16 -4.83
N ILE A 56 -14.54 6.20 -3.89
CA ILE A 56 -14.22 6.48 -2.48
C ILE A 56 -12.81 7.03 -2.35
N LEU A 57 -11.82 6.47 -3.07
CA LEU A 57 -10.44 6.95 -3.06
C LEU A 57 -10.33 8.39 -3.58
N LEU A 58 -11.08 8.72 -4.64
CA LEU A 58 -11.14 10.08 -5.18
C LEU A 58 -11.70 11.07 -4.14
N VAL A 59 -12.80 10.70 -3.48
CA VAL A 59 -13.41 11.50 -2.40
C VAL A 59 -12.45 11.63 -1.22
N ALA A 60 -11.74 10.56 -0.85
CA ALA A 60 -10.78 10.55 0.24
C ALA A 60 -9.63 11.55 0.00
N MET A 61 -9.13 11.64 -1.23
CA MET A 61 -8.08 12.62 -1.58
C MET A 61 -8.55 14.06 -1.34
N ILE A 62 -9.76 14.40 -1.76
CA ILE A 62 -10.36 15.73 -1.50
C ILE A 62 -10.60 15.91 0.00
N GLY A 63 -11.10 14.88 0.68
CA GLY A 63 -11.40 14.90 2.11
C GLY A 63 -10.16 15.20 2.96
N VAL A 64 -9.03 14.58 2.66
CA VAL A 64 -7.76 14.81 3.37
C VAL A 64 -7.26 16.23 3.14
N ILE A 65 -7.30 16.73 1.90
CA ILE A 65 -6.89 18.10 1.59
C ILE A 65 -7.75 19.11 2.36
N VAL A 66 -9.08 18.94 2.36
CA VAL A 66 -9.98 19.85 3.08
C VAL A 66 -9.80 19.77 4.60
N LEU A 67 -9.60 18.56 5.14
CA LEU A 67 -9.38 18.35 6.58
C LEU A 67 -8.08 19.02 7.06
N THR A 68 -7.02 18.94 6.25
CA THR A 68 -5.71 19.52 6.58
C THR A 68 -5.59 20.99 6.21
N MET A 69 -6.48 21.52 5.37
CA MET A 69 -6.49 22.92 4.97
C MET A 69 -6.92 23.81 6.15
N HIS A 70 -5.98 24.10 7.04
CA HIS A 70 -6.15 25.11 8.07
C HIS A 70 -6.10 26.51 7.44
N ARG A 71 -7.25 27.16 7.32
CA ARG A 71 -7.33 28.57 6.92
C ARG A 71 -6.85 29.42 8.10
N THR A 72 -5.55 29.74 8.13
CA THR A 72 -5.03 30.83 8.96
C THR A 72 -5.59 32.15 8.42
N THR A 73 -6.79 32.53 8.87
CA THR A 73 -7.40 33.85 8.60
C THR A 73 -6.76 34.97 9.41
N LYS A 74 -5.89 34.64 10.38
CA LYS A 74 -5.01 35.59 11.07
C LYS A 74 -3.58 35.52 10.52
N VAL A 75 -3.39 35.82 9.24
CA VAL A 75 -2.05 36.20 8.77
C VAL A 75 -1.80 37.61 9.32
N LYS A 76 -1.01 37.73 10.40
CA LYS A 76 -0.47 39.03 10.83
C LYS A 76 0.27 39.61 9.64
N ARG A 77 -0.31 40.59 8.94
CA ARG A 77 0.42 41.41 7.99
C ARG A 77 1.47 42.15 8.81
N GLN A 78 2.71 41.66 8.76
CA GLN A 78 3.82 42.33 9.38
C GLN A 78 4.02 43.64 8.61
N ASP A 79 3.79 44.74 9.30
CA ASP A 79 4.07 46.05 8.74
C ASP A 79 5.61 46.22 8.72
N VAL A 80 6.20 45.92 7.57
CA VAL A 80 7.65 45.93 7.34
C VAL A 80 8.25 47.29 7.67
N PHE A 81 7.51 48.38 7.42
CA PHE A 81 7.95 49.74 7.74
C PHE A 81 8.05 49.97 9.25
N ARG A 82 7.06 49.48 10.02
CA ARG A 82 7.09 49.58 11.49
C ARG A 82 8.19 48.73 12.11
N ARG A 83 8.48 47.55 11.56
CA ARG A 83 9.61 46.73 12.03
C ARG A 83 10.96 47.38 11.70
N ASN A 84 11.14 47.89 10.48
CA ASN A 84 12.38 48.57 10.07
C ASN A 84 12.69 49.82 10.90
N ALA A 85 11.65 50.59 11.27
CA ALA A 85 11.82 51.81 12.07
C ALA A 85 12.27 51.54 13.52
N ILE A 86 11.95 50.36 14.07
CA ILE A 86 12.33 49.97 15.43
C ILE A 86 13.73 49.32 15.44
N ASP A 87 14.10 48.59 14.38
CA ASP A 87 15.20 47.62 14.43
C ASP A 87 16.59 48.25 14.48
N PHE A 88 16.84 49.40 13.85
CA PHE A 88 18.21 49.93 13.81
C PHE A 88 18.68 50.46 15.16
N ARG A 89 18.03 51.49 15.73
CA ARG A 89 18.56 52.22 16.91
C ARG A 89 18.64 51.37 18.18
N THR A 90 17.70 50.46 18.41
CA THR A 90 17.73 49.60 19.59
C THR A 90 18.69 48.43 19.46
N THR A 91 19.03 47.99 18.24
CA THR A 91 19.93 46.85 18.01
C THR A 91 21.41 47.24 18.16
N ILE A 92 21.80 48.42 17.68
CA ILE A 92 23.16 48.95 17.93
C ILE A 92 23.38 49.25 19.42
N MET A 93 22.37 49.80 20.11
CA MET A 93 22.48 50.09 21.55
C MET A 93 22.70 48.82 22.37
N ARG A 94 21.96 47.73 22.10
CA ARG A 94 22.13 46.46 22.83
C ARG A 94 23.54 45.88 22.69
N ARG A 95 24.07 45.81 21.46
CA ARG A 95 25.45 45.36 21.19
C ARG A 95 26.53 46.18 21.93
N THR A 96 26.27 47.45 22.23
CA THR A 96 27.21 48.34 22.91
C THR A 96 27.04 48.31 24.44
N THR A 97 25.84 48.06 24.94
CA THR A 97 25.54 48.05 26.40
C THR A 97 25.62 46.67 27.03
N ASP A 98 25.73 45.60 26.24
CA ASP A 98 25.98 44.27 26.77
C ASP A 98 27.40 44.27 27.40
N PRO A 99 27.55 44.11 28.72
CA PRO A 99 28.87 43.91 29.29
C PRO A 99 29.44 42.64 28.65
N LEU A 100 30.61 42.74 28.04
CA LEU A 100 31.37 41.57 27.62
C LEU A 100 31.65 40.74 28.89
N THR A 101 30.77 39.79 29.21
CA THR A 101 31.05 38.71 30.15
C THR A 101 32.05 37.80 29.45
N ILE A 102 33.31 38.24 29.47
CA ILE A 102 34.49 37.43 29.17
C ILE A 102 34.77 36.66 30.46
N TYR A 103 34.34 35.40 30.49
CA TYR A 103 34.92 34.32 31.29
C TYR A 103 35.06 33.11 30.37
#